data_AF-A0A8C4Q6F4-F1
#
_entry.id   AF-A0A8C4Q6F4-F1
#
_cell.length_a   1.000
_cell.length_b   1.000
_cell.length_c   1.000
_cell.angle_alpha   90.00
_cell.angle_beta   90.00
_cell.angle_gamma   90.00
#
_symmetry.space_group_name_H-M   'P 1'
#
loop_
_entity.id
_entity.type
_entity.pdbx_description
1 polymer ?
#
loop_
_entity_poly.entity_id
_entity_poly.type
_entity_poly.pdbx_seq_one_letter_code
_entity_poly.pdbx_strand_id
1 'polypeptide(L)'
;LQGEPGRGSTNKSDGDVDGAYPSEIRGQMIAFEKSLTAVDEALEPFVALTRDEVQHKLEPLEQAKVQMVSAFAINSLFWMYLVTQGVDPKEHPIKQELDRVRTYMNKVKAFEEKSKAAKLDAKAASRFIKHALWQPKNEGNCNSPERYTCVTLFVRLKR
;
A
#
# COMPACT_ATOMS: atom_id res chain seq x y z
N LEU A 1 33.67 -34.24 5.30
CA LEU A 1 34.91 -34.21 6.11
C LEU A 1 35.73 -33.04 5.58
N GLN A 2 35.83 -31.86 6.18
CA GLN A 2 35.60 -31.31 7.52
C GLN A 2 34.75 -30.01 7.36
N GLY A 3 33.86 -29.56 8.25
CA GLY A 3 33.81 -29.62 9.71
C GLY A 3 34.67 -28.50 10.31
N GLU A 4 34.20 -27.24 10.32
CA GLU A 4 33.76 -26.45 11.51
C GLU A 4 34.60 -25.13 11.57
N PRO A 5 34.31 -24.09 12.38
CA PRO A 5 33.20 -23.91 13.32
C PRO A 5 32.43 -22.58 13.19
N GLY A 6 31.32 -22.52 13.93
CA GLY A 6 30.34 -21.45 13.96
C GLY A 6 30.86 -20.06 14.34
N ARG A 7 30.11 -19.07 13.84
CA ARG A 7 30.16 -17.70 14.33
C ARG A 7 29.47 -17.65 15.70
N GLY A 8 30.22 -18.01 16.74
CA GLY A 8 29.95 -17.49 18.06
C GLY A 8 30.07 -15.97 17.99
N SER A 9 28.97 -15.27 18.24
CA SER A 9 29.01 -13.83 18.55
C SER A 9 28.41 -13.66 19.92
N THR A 10 29.33 -13.73 20.88
CA THR A 10 29.40 -12.93 22.09
C THR A 10 28.07 -12.73 22.81
N ASN A 11 27.91 -13.47 23.92
CA ASN A 11 27.25 -12.95 25.11
C ASN A 11 27.81 -11.55 25.35
N LYS A 12 27.08 -10.53 24.93
CA LYS A 12 27.38 -9.15 25.28
C LYS A 12 27.04 -9.09 26.76
N SER A 13 28.09 -8.97 27.56
CA SER A 13 28.03 -8.72 28.98
C SER A 13 26.90 -7.71 29.22
N ASP A 14 25.97 -8.04 30.11
CA ASP A 14 25.10 -7.08 30.78
C ASP A 14 26.03 -6.12 31.53
N GLY A 15 26.60 -5.19 30.76
CA GLY A 15 27.58 -4.23 31.20
C GLY A 15 26.84 -3.22 32.03
N ASP A 16 26.98 -3.37 33.34
CA ASP A 16 26.63 -2.42 34.38
C ASP A 16 26.57 -0.97 33.87
N VAL A 17 25.36 -0.53 33.49
CA VAL A 17 25.07 0.83 32.99
C VAL A 17 25.10 1.85 34.15
N ASP A 18 25.30 1.38 35.39
CA ASP A 18 25.17 2.17 36.61
C ASP A 18 26.29 3.20 36.78
N GLY A 19 27.48 2.94 36.22
CA GLY A 19 28.65 3.83 36.29
C GLY A 19 28.97 4.66 35.05
N ALA A 20 28.39 4.35 33.88
CA ALA A 20 28.81 4.95 32.60
C ALA A 20 28.23 6.34 32.32
N TYR A 21 27.11 6.68 32.96
CA TYR A 21 26.36 7.91 32.66
C TYR A 21 25.78 8.56 33.93
N PRO A 22 25.66 9.91 33.96
CA PRO A 22 24.99 10.64 35.04
C PRO A 22 23.58 10.09 35.33
N SER A 23 23.19 10.06 36.60
CA SER A 23 21.96 9.39 37.06
C SER A 23 20.68 9.97 36.46
N GLU A 24 20.72 11.23 36.03
CA GLU A 24 19.61 11.96 35.43
C GLU A 24 19.22 11.40 34.05
N ILE A 25 20.18 10.85 33.29
CA ILE A 25 19.95 10.36 31.92
C ILE A 25 19.87 8.84 31.82
N ARG A 26 20.30 8.12 32.86
CA ARG A 26 20.33 6.64 32.87
C ARG A 26 18.98 6.02 32.52
N GLY A 27 17.89 6.55 33.08
CA GLY A 27 16.54 6.06 32.79
C GLY A 27 16.15 6.18 31.31
N GLN A 28 16.52 7.31 30.67
CA GLN A 28 16.25 7.53 29.25
C GLN A 28 17.10 6.60 28.37
N MET A 29 18.36 6.36 28.76
CA MET A 29 19.25 5.46 28.04
C MET A 29 18.73 4.02 28.04
N ILE A 30 18.31 3.52 29.21
CA ILE A 30 17.75 2.17 29.35
C ILE A 30 16.46 2.03 28.52
N ALA A 31 15.61 3.06 28.51
CA ALA A 31 14.40 3.05 27.70
C ALA A 31 14.70 3.06 26.20
N PHE A 32 15.71 3.84 25.78
CA PHE A 32 16.16 3.91 24.39
C PHE A 32 16.75 2.59 23.92
N GLU A 33 17.64 1.97 24.70
CA GLU A 33 18.24 0.67 24.40
C GLU A 33 17.16 -0.42 24.27
N LYS A 34 16.20 -0.49 25.20
CA LYS A 34 15.07 -1.42 25.10
C LYS A 34 14.25 -1.20 23.83
N SER A 35 14.05 0.05 23.43
CA SER A 35 13.32 0.39 22.21
C SER A 35 14.10 -0.03 20.96
N LEU A 36 15.42 0.10 20.98
CA LEU A 36 16.29 -0.32 19.88
C LEU A 36 16.29 -1.85 19.72
N THR A 37 16.40 -2.60 20.82
CA THR A 37 16.29 -4.07 20.81
C THR A 37 14.96 -4.52 20.21
N ALA A 38 13.85 -3.88 20.59
CA ALA A 38 12.53 -4.22 20.04
C ALA A 38 12.43 -3.94 18.53
N VAL A 39 13.10 -2.89 18.03
CA VAL A 39 13.17 -2.60 16.60
C VAL A 39 14.02 -3.63 15.86
N ASP A 40 15.17 -4.04 16.43
CA ASP A 40 16.04 -5.07 15.84
C ASP A 40 15.31 -6.41 15.73
N GLU A 41 14.61 -6.85 16.78
CA GLU A 41 13.79 -8.07 16.76
C GLU A 41 12.68 -8.00 15.71
N ALA A 42 12.04 -6.84 15.54
CA ALA A 42 10.99 -6.66 14.54
C ALA A 42 11.53 -6.65 13.09
N LEU A 43 12.77 -6.21 12.89
CA LEU A 43 13.43 -6.12 11.58
C LEU A 43 14.19 -7.38 11.19
N GLU A 44 14.58 -8.22 12.15
CA GLU A 44 15.27 -9.49 11.92
C GLU A 44 14.68 -10.33 10.77
N PRO A 45 13.36 -10.60 10.69
CA PRO A 45 12.81 -11.37 9.58
C PRO A 45 12.97 -10.67 8.22
N PHE A 46 12.92 -9.34 8.18
CA PHE A 46 13.11 -8.57 6.94
C PHE A 46 14.56 -8.57 6.46
N VAL A 47 15.53 -8.64 7.38
CA VAL A 47 16.96 -8.69 7.05
C VAL A 47 17.39 -10.12 6.71
N ALA A 48 16.79 -11.13 7.35
CA ALA A 48 17.11 -12.55 7.12
C ALA A 48 16.53 -13.10 5.80
N LEU A 49 15.38 -12.59 5.35
CA LEU A 49 14.75 -13.02 4.09
C LEU A 49 15.42 -12.37 2.88
N THR A 50 15.77 -13.17 1.88
CA THR A 50 16.31 -12.65 0.62
C THR A 50 15.19 -11.96 -0.16
N ARG A 51 15.44 -10.74 -0.65
CA ARG A 51 14.42 -9.94 -1.38
C ARG A 51 13.72 -10.74 -2.47
N ASP A 52 14.46 -11.56 -3.20
CA ASP A 52 13.93 -12.35 -4.32
C ASP A 52 12.95 -13.45 -3.87
N GLU A 53 13.13 -14.05 -2.69
CA GLU A 53 12.23 -15.07 -2.14
C GLU A 53 10.86 -14.49 -1.76
N VAL A 54 10.86 -13.22 -1.35
CA VAL A 54 9.66 -12.44 -0.98
C VAL A 54 8.98 -11.88 -2.23
N GLN A 55 9.77 -11.39 -3.20
CA GLN A 55 9.29 -10.76 -4.43
C GLN A 55 8.49 -11.73 -5.32
N HIS A 56 8.85 -13.03 -5.33
CA HIS A 56 8.18 -14.02 -6.18
C HIS A 56 6.86 -14.58 -5.62
N LYS A 57 6.56 -14.36 -4.34
CA LYS A 57 5.38 -14.94 -3.67
C LYS A 57 4.22 -13.96 -3.47
N LEU A 58 4.47 -12.66 -3.64
CA LEU A 58 3.53 -11.59 -3.33
C LEU A 58 2.85 -11.06 -4.60
N GLU A 59 1.59 -10.60 -4.45
CA GLU A 59 0.92 -9.82 -5.49
C GLU A 59 1.73 -8.53 -5.76
N PRO A 60 1.76 -7.98 -6.99
CA PRO A 60 2.50 -6.75 -7.28
C PRO A 60 2.09 -5.57 -6.38
N LEU A 61 0.83 -5.53 -5.95
CA LEU A 61 0.33 -4.52 -5.01
C LEU A 61 0.91 -4.69 -3.59
N GLU A 62 0.98 -5.91 -3.09
CA GLU A 62 1.55 -6.22 -1.77
C GLU A 62 3.05 -5.94 -1.74
N GLN A 63 3.74 -6.27 -2.82
CA GLN A 63 5.14 -5.96 -3.03
C GLN A 63 5.43 -4.45 -2.98
N ALA A 64 4.58 -3.65 -3.62
CA ALA A 64 4.69 -2.20 -3.54
C ALA A 64 4.51 -1.70 -2.10
N LYS A 65 3.58 -2.28 -1.32
CA LYS A 65 3.41 -1.94 0.11
C LYS A 65 4.65 -2.23 0.92
N VAL A 66 5.21 -3.44 0.79
CA VAL A 66 6.42 -3.84 1.49
C VAL A 66 7.55 -2.85 1.20
N GLN A 67 7.80 -2.55 -0.08
CA GLN A 67 8.85 -1.59 -0.45
C GLN A 67 8.61 -0.17 0.09
N MET A 68 7.35 0.30 0.10
CA MET A 68 7.02 1.60 0.69
C MET A 68 7.26 1.64 2.20
N VAL A 69 6.91 0.58 2.92
CA VAL A 69 7.14 0.48 4.36
C VAL A 69 8.63 0.36 4.67
N SER A 70 9.39 -0.42 3.90
CA SER A 70 10.85 -0.52 4.04
C SER A 70 11.54 0.84 3.85
N ALA A 71 11.17 1.59 2.81
CA ALA A 71 11.70 2.94 2.59
C ALA A 71 11.35 3.90 3.74
N PHE A 72 10.12 3.83 4.26
CA PHE A 72 9.72 4.61 5.43
C PHE A 72 10.53 4.25 6.69
N ALA A 73 10.74 2.96 6.95
CA ALA A 73 11.50 2.48 8.10
C ALA A 73 12.96 2.97 8.05
N ILE A 74 13.63 2.81 6.91
CA ILE A 74 15.03 3.28 6.72
C ILE A 74 15.13 4.78 6.95
N ASN A 75 14.22 5.56 6.35
CA ASN A 75 14.24 7.02 6.53
C ASN A 75 13.94 7.44 7.98
N SER A 76 13.10 6.70 8.69
CA SER A 76 12.79 6.95 10.11
C SER A 76 13.97 6.62 11.03
N LEU A 77 14.68 5.52 10.76
CA LEU A 77 15.91 5.18 11.49
C LEU A 77 17.02 6.19 11.23
N PHE A 78 17.14 6.65 9.98
CA PHE A 78 18.10 7.70 9.64
C PHE A 78 17.77 9.03 10.30
N TRP A 79 16.49 9.39 10.41
CA TRP A 79 16.06 10.56 11.19
C TRP A 79 16.49 10.45 12.66
N MET A 80 16.27 9.30 13.29
CA MET A 80 16.71 9.04 14.66
C MET A 80 18.23 9.17 14.80
N TYR A 81 18.98 8.62 13.84
CA TYR A 81 20.45 8.76 13.80
C TYR A 81 20.90 10.23 13.73
N LEU A 82 20.27 11.07 12.91
CA LEU A 82 20.61 12.50 12.85
C LEU A 82 20.38 13.19 14.20
N VAL A 83 19.28 12.84 14.89
CA VAL A 83 18.96 13.37 16.22
C VAL A 83 20.04 12.96 17.23
N THR A 84 20.59 11.74 17.17
CA THR A 84 21.68 11.33 18.08
C THR A 84 23.01 12.02 17.77
N GLN A 85 23.24 12.44 16.52
CA GLN A 85 24.38 13.27 16.14
C GLN A 85 24.21 14.76 16.48
N GLY A 86 23.05 15.16 17.04
CA GLY A 86 22.75 16.56 17.36
C GLY A 86 22.45 17.43 16.14
N VAL A 87 22.21 16.83 14.97
CA VAL A 87 21.81 17.53 13.75
C VAL A 87 20.29 17.68 13.76
N ASP A 88 19.78 18.90 13.53
CA ASP A 88 18.31 19.09 13.40
C ASP A 88 17.82 18.42 12.10
N PRO A 89 17.02 17.35 12.20
CA PRO A 89 16.53 16.64 11.02
C PRO A 89 15.53 17.45 10.18
N LYS A 90 15.01 18.58 10.69
CA LYS A 90 14.11 19.47 9.94
C LYS A 90 14.82 20.27 8.86
N GLU A 91 16.08 20.64 9.10
CA GLU A 91 16.94 21.36 8.15
C GLU A 91 17.67 20.40 7.19
N HIS A 92 17.66 19.10 7.50
CA HIS A 92 18.27 18.07 6.68
C HIS A 92 17.34 17.64 5.51
N PRO A 93 17.87 17.30 4.32
CA PRO A 93 17.08 16.83 3.17
C PRO A 93 16.25 15.56 3.42
N ILE A 94 16.45 14.88 4.55
CA ILE A 94 15.66 13.71 4.96
C ILE A 94 14.17 14.04 5.07
N LYS A 95 13.81 15.28 5.40
CA LYS A 95 12.42 15.73 5.43
C LYS A 95 11.75 15.59 4.06
N GLN A 96 12.48 15.93 2.99
CA GLN A 96 11.98 15.77 1.62
C GLN A 96 11.75 14.30 1.28
N GLU A 97 12.63 13.41 1.73
CA GLU A 97 12.47 11.96 1.53
C GLU A 97 11.23 11.42 2.26
N LEU A 98 10.93 11.90 3.46
CA LEU A 98 9.69 11.54 4.16
C LEU A 98 8.44 12.03 3.42
N ASP A 99 8.46 13.25 2.89
CA ASP A 99 7.34 13.80 2.09
C ASP A 99 7.15 13.02 0.78
N ARG A 100 8.24 12.60 0.14
CA ARG A 100 8.20 11.71 -1.03
C ARG A 100 7.56 10.38 -0.67
N VAL A 101 8.02 9.71 0.38
CA VAL A 101 7.45 8.42 0.83
C VAL A 101 5.95 8.55 1.14
N ARG A 102 5.53 9.61 1.83
CA ARG A 102 4.11 9.89 2.11
C ARG A 102 3.30 10.05 0.83
N THR A 103 3.85 10.75 -0.16
CA THR A 103 3.21 10.91 -1.47
C THR A 103 3.00 9.57 -2.17
N TYR A 104 4.00 8.68 -2.15
CA TYR A 104 3.88 7.35 -2.75
C TYR A 104 2.94 6.43 -1.96
N MET A 105 2.91 6.49 -0.63
CA MET A 105 1.92 5.77 0.18
C MET A 105 0.49 6.17 -0.19
N ASN A 106 0.23 7.47 -0.39
CA ASN A 106 -1.09 7.95 -0.81
C ASN A 106 -1.47 7.44 -2.22
N LYS A 107 -0.49 7.32 -3.13
CA LYS A 107 -0.73 6.71 -4.45
C LYS A 107 -1.13 5.25 -4.33
N VAL A 108 -0.41 4.45 -3.53
CA VAL A 108 -0.74 3.03 -3.30
C VAL A 108 -2.14 2.87 -2.72
N LYS A 109 -2.50 3.70 -1.73
CA LYS A 109 -3.86 3.72 -1.16
C LYS A 109 -4.93 4.05 -2.21
N ALA A 110 -4.68 5.06 -3.05
CA ALA A 110 -5.60 5.41 -4.13
C ALA A 110 -5.76 4.27 -5.16
N PHE A 111 -4.72 3.48 -5.42
CA PHE A 111 -4.83 2.28 -6.26
C PHE A 111 -5.68 1.18 -5.62
N GLU A 112 -5.55 0.97 -4.31
CA GLU A 112 -6.40 0.03 -3.57
C GLU A 112 -7.87 0.43 -3.61
N GLU A 113 -8.16 1.71 -3.41
CA GLU A 113 -9.53 2.24 -3.44
C GLU A 113 -10.12 2.14 -4.86
N LYS A 114 -9.34 2.46 -5.89
CA LYS A 114 -9.76 2.29 -7.30
C LYS A 114 -10.06 0.84 -7.64
N SER A 115 -9.31 -0.11 -7.09
CA SER A 115 -9.56 -1.54 -7.29
C SER A 115 -10.89 -1.96 -6.67
N LYS A 116 -11.23 -1.40 -5.51
CA LYS A 116 -12.48 -1.67 -4.77
C LYS A 116 -13.70 -0.89 -5.30
N ALA A 117 -13.48 0.16 -6.10
CA ALA A 117 -14.56 0.99 -6.63
C ALA A 117 -15.47 0.21 -7.60
N ALA A 118 -16.77 0.50 -7.56
CA ALA A 118 -17.74 -0.11 -8.47
C ALA A 118 -17.40 0.23 -9.92
N LYS A 119 -17.21 -0.80 -10.75
CA LYS A 119 -16.96 -0.65 -12.18
C LYS A 119 -18.29 -0.49 -12.91
N LEU A 120 -18.40 0.53 -13.76
CA LEU A 120 -19.57 0.72 -14.62
C LEU A 120 -19.58 -0.38 -15.70
N ASP A 121 -20.74 -1.02 -15.87
CA ASP A 121 -20.93 -1.95 -16.99
C ASP A 121 -21.11 -1.16 -18.30
N ALA A 122 -20.01 -1.06 -19.06
CA ALA A 122 -19.98 -0.38 -20.34
C ALA A 122 -20.98 -0.97 -21.35
N LYS A 123 -21.29 -2.27 -21.24
CA LYS A 123 -22.27 -2.96 -22.10
C LYS A 123 -23.69 -2.56 -21.72
N ALA A 124 -24.00 -2.46 -20.43
CA ALA A 124 -25.29 -1.96 -19.96
C ALA A 124 -25.49 -0.49 -20.35
N ALA A 125 -24.50 0.38 -20.13
CA ALA A 125 -24.52 1.78 -20.57
C ALA A 125 -24.76 1.90 -22.09
N SER A 126 -24.08 1.08 -22.89
CA SER A 126 -24.26 1.04 -24.34
C SER A 126 -25.69 0.66 -24.76
N ARG A 127 -26.36 -0.23 -24.01
CA ARG A 127 -27.76 -0.61 -24.27
C ARG A 127 -28.72 0.54 -23.97
N PHE A 128 -28.51 1.26 -22.86
CA PHE A 128 -29.31 2.43 -22.53
C PHE A 128 -29.21 3.51 -23.60
N ILE A 129 -27.99 3.80 -24.07
CA ILE A 129 -27.76 4.80 -25.13
C ILE A 129 -28.44 4.37 -26.44
N LYS A 130 -28.29 3.10 -26.85
CA LYS A 130 -28.93 2.59 -28.08
C LYS A 130 -30.46 2.63 -28.04
N HIS A 131 -31.05 2.35 -26.88
CA HIS A 131 -32.50 2.46 -26.71
C HIS A 131 -32.98 3.91 -26.69
N ALA A 132 -32.23 4.82 -26.05
CA ALA A 132 -32.57 6.23 -25.99
C ALA A 132 -32.48 6.94 -27.36
N LEU A 133 -31.54 6.52 -28.21
CA LEU A 133 -31.36 7.05 -29.56
C LEU A 133 -32.13 6.28 -30.64
N TRP A 134 -32.95 5.30 -30.26
CA TRP A 134 -33.75 4.56 -31.22
C TRP A 134 -34.86 5.47 -31.75
N GLN A 135 -34.77 5.81 -33.04
CA GLN A 135 -35.87 6.44 -33.76
C GLN A 135 -36.64 5.37 -34.52
N PRO A 136 -37.99 5.31 -34.40
CA PRO A 136 -38.79 4.51 -35.31
C PRO A 136 -38.56 5.05 -36.73
N LYS A 137 -38.25 4.16 -37.66
CA LYS A 137 -38.17 4.51 -39.06
C LYS A 137 -39.56 4.97 -39.49
N ASN A 138 -39.74 6.27 -39.68
CA ASN A 138 -40.93 6.82 -40.32
C ASN A 138 -40.89 6.40 -41.78
N GLU A 139 -41.41 5.20 -42.05
CA GLU A 139 -41.74 4.76 -43.40
C GLU A 139 -42.98 5.53 -43.84
N GLY A 140 -42.77 6.82 -44.14
CA GLY A 140 -43.78 7.68 -44.73
C GLY A 140 -43.99 7.32 -46.19
N ASN A 141 -44.95 6.42 -46.44
CA ASN A 141 -46.04 6.69 -47.37
C ASN A 141 -47.15 5.63 -47.20
N CYS A 142 -48.16 5.93 -46.39
CA CYS A 142 -49.41 5.18 -46.36
C CYS A 142 -50.58 6.12 -46.71
N ASN A 143 -50.86 6.24 -48.00
CA ASN A 143 -52.13 6.73 -48.51
C ASN A 143 -53.05 5.54 -48.80
N SER A 144 -53.72 5.03 -47.77
CA SER A 144 -55.01 4.32 -47.95
C SER A 144 -55.73 4.16 -46.62
N PRO A 145 -57.02 4.51 -46.53
CA PRO A 145 -57.81 4.31 -45.33
C PRO A 145 -58.38 2.89 -45.37
N GLU A 146 -58.00 2.03 -44.43
CA GLU A 146 -58.92 1.11 -43.75
C GLU A 146 -58.19 0.10 -42.84
N ARG A 147 -58.74 0.00 -41.62
CA ARG A 147 -58.91 -1.23 -40.82
C ARG A 147 -57.73 -1.80 -40.01
N TYR A 148 -57.93 -1.65 -38.69
CA TYR A 148 -57.69 -2.61 -37.61
C TYR A 148 -56.36 -3.37 -37.59
N THR A 149 -55.54 -3.13 -36.57
CA THR A 149 -55.38 -4.12 -35.48
C THR A 149 -54.50 -3.59 -34.35
N CYS A 150 -55.13 -3.55 -33.18
CA CYS A 150 -54.54 -3.50 -31.85
C CYS A 150 -53.71 -4.77 -31.58
N VAL A 151 -52.50 -4.89 -32.14
CA VAL A 151 -51.58 -6.00 -31.82
C VAL A 151 -50.16 -5.47 -31.64
N THR A 152 -49.93 -4.74 -30.55
CA THR A 152 -48.58 -4.65 -29.94
C THR A 152 -48.69 -4.53 -28.42
N LEU A 153 -49.50 -5.41 -27.83
CA LEU A 153 -49.55 -5.70 -26.40
C LEU A 153 -49.12 -7.16 -26.17
N PHE A 154 -47.97 -7.56 -26.72
CA PHE A 154 -47.45 -8.93 -26.56
C PHE A 154 -45.96 -9.05 -26.22
N VAL A 155 -45.34 -8.07 -25.57
CA VAL A 155 -44.03 -8.32 -24.88
C VAL A 155 -43.88 -7.52 -23.58
N ARG A 156 -44.92 -7.42 -22.74
CA ARG A 156 -44.80 -6.93 -21.35
C ARG A 156 -45.37 -7.89 -20.31
N LEU A 157 -45.35 -9.19 -20.58
CA LEU A 157 -45.66 -10.19 -19.55
C LEU A 157 -45.01 -11.55 -19.84
N LYS A 158 -43.68 -11.60 -19.72
CA LYS A 158 -43.00 -12.80 -19.23
C LYS A 158 -42.00 -12.35 -18.16
N ARG A 159 -42.52 -12.28 -16.95
CA ARG A 159 -41.78 -12.80 -15.79
C ARG A 159 -41.55 -14.30 -16.02
#